data_AF-A0A2K3QJ08-F1
#
_entry.id   AF-A0A2K3QJ08-F1
#
_cell.length_a   1.000
_cell.length_b   1.000
_cell.length_c   1.000
_cell.angle_alpha   90.00
_cell.angle_beta   90.00
_cell.angle_gamma   90.00
#
_symmetry.space_group_name_H-M   'P 1'
#
loop_
_entity.id
_entity.type
_entity.pdbx_description
1 polymer ?
#
loop_
_entity_poly.entity_id
_entity_poly.type
_entity_poly.pdbx_seq_one_letter_code
_entity_poly.pdbx_strand_id
1 'polypeptide(L)'
;MAHLHRHRRHLSQHDDSAAIFSPSVARIAASTARDWSYVDSWLASTFPPGRSVPSFERNPDTLKALLALAAANESADEERQLLARADAAALKQLEHHGRRREAPGPEGHGHGLRPGLLRSDLLTAIEHALPKEGRNALNSLANLAVQAGTTFPEPEDLGRNITNLQGSVFEMEQMIARVESLQRHIQREADQAAELLQDLQSDRYRPPSDLAKQNLDLQRKTKALSVHLPELQQRATACGASVDPPHPTIEGLAREEHDFLALLARKKELHVQMAAFDGLPSDPDMARGELDALRRQLQAFTSRRDAMFEGLVERESPVKRRR
;
A
#
# COMPACT_ATOMS: atom_id res chain seq x y z
N MET A 1 31.98 -66.93 -31.03
CA MET A 1 32.50 -65.75 -31.77
C MET A 1 31.35 -64.88 -32.21
N ALA A 2 31.13 -63.75 -31.56
CA ALA A 2 30.42 -62.57 -32.08
C ALA A 2 30.45 -61.49 -31.00
N HIS A 3 31.49 -60.66 -31.06
CA HIS A 3 31.56 -59.39 -30.36
C HIS A 3 31.10 -58.27 -31.32
N LEU A 4 30.64 -57.18 -30.71
CA LEU A 4 30.65 -55.79 -31.18
C LEU A 4 29.28 -55.16 -31.48
N HIS A 5 28.84 -54.39 -30.50
CA HIS A 5 28.12 -53.14 -30.70
C HIS A 5 28.85 -52.05 -29.92
N ARG A 6 29.54 -51.15 -30.62
CA ARG A 6 29.09 -49.77 -30.83
C ARG A 6 30.23 -48.91 -31.36
N HIS A 7 30.10 -48.55 -32.64
CA HIS A 7 30.62 -47.31 -33.19
C HIS A 7 30.01 -46.11 -32.45
N ARG A 8 30.82 -45.07 -32.23
CA ARG A 8 30.59 -43.66 -32.60
C ARG A 8 31.36 -42.71 -31.66
N ARG A 9 32.57 -42.30 -32.06
CA ARG A 9 33.32 -41.08 -31.64
C ARG A 9 34.71 -41.14 -32.28
N HIS A 10 34.89 -40.67 -33.52
CA HIS A 10 36.23 -40.48 -34.11
C HIS A 10 36.21 -39.65 -35.41
N LEU A 11 35.39 -38.59 -35.51
CA LEU A 11 35.33 -37.76 -36.72
C LEU A 11 35.37 -36.24 -36.45
N SER A 12 35.99 -35.82 -35.34
CA SER A 12 36.25 -34.39 -35.04
C SER A 12 37.67 -34.14 -34.57
N GLN A 13 38.65 -34.89 -35.11
CA GLN A 13 40.06 -34.84 -34.70
C GLN A 13 41.01 -34.28 -35.77
N HIS A 14 40.49 -33.82 -36.92
CA HIS A 14 41.33 -33.44 -38.07
C HIS A 14 41.45 -31.93 -38.33
N ASP A 15 40.74 -31.05 -37.62
CA ASP A 15 40.92 -29.59 -37.75
C ASP A 15 41.95 -28.97 -36.79
N ASP A 16 42.33 -29.65 -35.71
CA ASP A 16 43.28 -29.11 -34.72
C ASP A 16 44.75 -29.15 -35.18
N SER A 17 45.07 -29.92 -36.24
CA SER A 17 46.47 -30.16 -36.64
C SER A 17 46.98 -29.16 -37.69
N ALA A 18 46.09 -28.52 -38.45
CA ALA A 18 46.49 -27.54 -39.49
C ALA A 18 46.91 -26.18 -38.91
N ALA A 19 46.50 -25.86 -37.68
CA ALA A 19 46.91 -24.63 -36.97
C ALA A 19 48.31 -24.73 -36.32
N ILE A 20 48.91 -25.93 -36.25
CA ILE A 20 50.16 -26.20 -35.51
C ILE A 20 51.42 -25.80 -36.31
N PHE A 21 51.31 -25.52 -37.62
CA PHE A 21 52.47 -25.26 -38.49
C PHE A 21 52.44 -23.93 -39.26
N SER A 22 51.87 -22.86 -38.67
CA SER A 22 52.14 -21.50 -39.13
C SER A 22 53.25 -20.87 -38.28
N PRO A 23 54.40 -20.47 -38.86
CA PRO A 23 55.48 -19.80 -38.12
C PRO A 23 55.02 -18.60 -37.29
N SER A 24 53.96 -17.92 -37.73
CA SER A 24 53.35 -16.80 -37.01
C SER A 24 52.60 -17.25 -35.77
N VAL A 25 51.81 -18.34 -35.85
CA VAL A 25 51.08 -18.91 -34.70
C VAL A 25 52.07 -19.48 -33.67
N ALA A 26 53.10 -20.18 -34.14
CA ALA A 26 54.17 -20.69 -33.28
C ALA A 26 54.93 -19.55 -32.56
N ARG A 27 55.19 -18.44 -33.25
CA ARG A 27 55.81 -17.25 -32.64
C ARG A 27 54.92 -16.61 -31.58
N ILE A 28 53.62 -16.48 -31.86
CA ILE A 28 52.65 -15.93 -30.90
C ILE A 28 52.55 -16.84 -29.66
N ALA A 29 52.44 -18.15 -29.85
CA ALA A 29 52.41 -19.12 -28.75
C ALA A 29 53.71 -19.11 -27.93
N ALA A 30 54.87 -18.95 -28.57
CA ALA A 30 56.14 -18.83 -27.88
C ALA A 30 56.25 -17.53 -27.07
N SER A 31 55.76 -16.40 -27.60
CA SER A 31 55.72 -15.14 -26.85
C SER A 31 54.76 -15.20 -25.66
N THR A 32 53.56 -15.77 -25.82
CA THR A 32 52.61 -15.89 -24.72
C THR A 32 53.11 -16.85 -23.64
N ALA A 33 53.79 -17.94 -24.02
CA ALA A 33 54.45 -18.83 -23.06
C ALA A 33 55.56 -18.13 -22.27
N ARG A 34 56.34 -17.26 -22.92
CA ARG A 34 57.36 -16.44 -22.24
C ARG A 34 56.72 -15.46 -21.26
N ASP A 35 55.67 -14.77 -21.66
CA ASP A 35 54.97 -13.81 -20.80
C ASP A 35 54.38 -14.50 -19.57
N TRP A 36 53.81 -15.70 -19.73
CA TRP A 36 53.36 -16.52 -18.60
C TRP A 36 54.52 -16.93 -17.68
N SER A 37 55.68 -17.30 -18.22
CA SER A 37 56.85 -17.66 -17.40
C SER A 37 57.35 -16.48 -16.57
N TYR A 38 57.30 -15.27 -17.12
CA TYR A 38 57.63 -14.04 -16.40
C TYR A 38 56.63 -13.79 -15.27
N VAL A 39 55.32 -13.85 -15.55
CA VAL A 39 54.27 -13.70 -14.53
C VAL A 39 54.41 -14.75 -13.42
N ASP A 40 54.69 -16.00 -13.76
CA ASP A 40 54.87 -17.09 -12.77
C ASP A 40 56.09 -16.82 -11.86
N SER A 41 57.20 -16.34 -12.42
CA SER A 41 58.38 -15.95 -11.63
C SER A 41 58.14 -14.72 -10.74
N TRP A 42 57.41 -13.73 -11.26
CA TRP A 42 57.06 -12.51 -10.56
C TRP A 42 56.11 -12.80 -9.38
N LEU A 43 55.06 -13.60 -9.60
CA LEU A 43 54.16 -14.05 -8.54
C LEU A 43 54.93 -14.84 -7.48
N ALA A 44 55.80 -15.79 -7.88
CA ALA A 44 56.62 -16.55 -6.93
C ALA A 44 57.52 -15.66 -6.06
N SER A 45 58.00 -14.53 -6.58
CA SER A 45 58.80 -13.55 -5.81
C SER A 45 57.96 -12.64 -4.90
N THR A 46 56.70 -12.38 -5.28
CA THR A 46 55.80 -11.46 -4.56
C THR A 46 55.11 -12.13 -3.37
N PHE A 47 54.86 -13.44 -3.44
CA PHE A 47 54.24 -14.18 -2.34
C PHE A 47 55.27 -14.61 -1.29
N PRO A 48 54.96 -14.49 0.02
CA PRO A 48 55.86 -14.93 1.09
C PRO A 48 56.18 -16.44 1.03
N PRO A 49 57.38 -16.86 1.50
CA PRO A 49 57.73 -18.28 1.55
C PRO A 49 56.74 -19.06 2.42
N GLY A 50 55.95 -19.94 1.80
CA GLY A 50 54.93 -20.77 2.46
C GLY A 50 53.49 -20.50 2.05
N ARG A 51 53.22 -19.46 1.24
CA ARG A 51 51.89 -19.23 0.66
C ARG A 51 51.90 -19.54 -0.84
N SER A 52 51.14 -20.54 -1.27
CA SER A 52 50.98 -20.84 -2.69
C SER A 52 50.16 -19.75 -3.38
N VAL A 53 50.54 -19.45 -4.63
CA VAL A 53 49.78 -18.54 -5.50
C VAL A 53 48.36 -19.11 -5.67
N PRO A 54 47.29 -18.31 -5.42
CA PRO A 54 45.92 -18.74 -5.67
C PRO A 54 45.73 -19.20 -7.13
N SER A 55 44.96 -20.26 -7.34
CA SER A 55 44.63 -20.72 -8.70
C SER A 55 43.77 -19.68 -9.42
N PHE A 56 44.13 -19.33 -10.65
CA PHE A 56 43.35 -18.44 -11.51
C PHE A 56 43.29 -18.96 -12.95
N GLU A 57 42.31 -18.48 -13.70
CA GLU A 57 42.12 -18.84 -15.11
C GLU A 57 43.21 -18.22 -15.99
N ARG A 58 43.90 -19.05 -16.78
CA ARG A 58 44.91 -18.60 -17.75
C ARG A 58 44.24 -18.22 -19.07
N ASN A 59 43.81 -16.97 -19.15
CA ASN A 59 43.14 -16.35 -20.29
C ASN A 59 44.02 -15.17 -20.80
N PRO A 60 44.05 -14.84 -22.11
CA PRO A 60 44.76 -13.66 -22.61
C PRO A 60 44.42 -12.36 -21.87
N ASP A 61 43.20 -12.20 -21.37
CA ASP A 61 42.81 -11.01 -20.60
C ASP A 61 43.45 -11.00 -19.20
N THR A 62 43.58 -12.16 -18.56
CA THR A 62 44.28 -12.28 -17.27
C THR A 62 45.79 -12.09 -17.42
N LEU A 63 46.38 -12.55 -18.53
CA LEU A 63 47.78 -12.30 -18.86
C LEU A 63 48.07 -10.78 -18.98
N LYS A 64 47.24 -10.06 -19.74
CA LYS A 64 47.38 -8.61 -19.92
C LYS A 64 47.25 -7.86 -18.59
N ALA A 65 46.26 -8.23 -17.77
CA ALA A 65 46.06 -7.62 -16.46
C ALA A 65 47.24 -7.88 -15.52
N LEU A 66 47.78 -9.10 -15.48
CA LEU A 66 48.92 -9.45 -14.63
C LEU A 66 50.22 -8.79 -15.08
N LEU A 67 50.47 -8.66 -16.39
CA LEU A 67 51.63 -7.92 -16.90
C LEU A 67 51.54 -6.42 -16.57
N ALA A 68 50.36 -5.82 -16.70
CA ALA A 68 50.15 -4.43 -16.34
C ALA A 68 50.35 -4.20 -14.83
N LEU A 69 49.87 -5.13 -14.00
CA LEU A 69 50.05 -5.10 -12.55
C LEU A 69 51.53 -5.26 -12.16
N ALA A 70 52.26 -6.19 -12.79
CA ALA A 70 53.68 -6.40 -12.55
C ALA A 70 54.49 -5.13 -12.89
N ALA A 71 54.23 -4.53 -14.06
CA ALA A 71 54.89 -3.29 -14.47
C ALA A 71 54.59 -2.12 -13.53
N ALA A 72 53.34 -1.99 -13.06
CA ALA A 72 52.96 -0.94 -12.11
C ALA A 72 53.59 -1.13 -10.71
N ASN A 73 53.75 -2.37 -10.25
CA ASN A 73 54.45 -2.67 -9.01
C ASN A 73 55.95 -2.36 -9.13
N GLU A 74 56.59 -2.76 -10.23
CA GLU A 74 58.00 -2.46 -10.50
C GLU A 74 58.24 -0.94 -10.52
N SER A 75 57.38 -0.17 -11.21
CA SER A 75 57.51 1.30 -11.22
C SER A 75 57.33 1.92 -9.83
N ALA A 76 56.38 1.42 -9.04
CA ALA A 76 56.16 1.88 -7.67
C ALA A 76 57.35 1.55 -6.76
N ASP A 77 57.97 0.38 -6.93
CA ASP A 77 59.15 -0.01 -6.17
C ASP A 77 60.38 0.82 -6.57
N GLU A 78 60.55 1.16 -7.85
CA GLU A 78 61.58 2.10 -8.31
C GLU A 78 61.41 3.50 -7.69
N GLU A 79 60.19 4.03 -7.70
CA GLU A 79 59.88 5.33 -7.07
C GLU A 79 60.19 5.31 -5.57
N ARG A 80 59.79 4.25 -4.85
CA ARG A 80 60.10 4.07 -3.42
C ARG A 80 61.59 4.01 -3.17
N GLN A 81 62.36 3.31 -4.01
CA GLN A 81 63.82 3.26 -3.90
C GLN A 81 64.46 4.63 -4.15
N LEU A 82 63.96 5.41 -5.11
CA LEU A 82 64.44 6.76 -5.37
C LEU A 82 64.17 7.70 -4.20
N LEU A 83 62.96 7.65 -3.62
CA LEU A 83 62.62 8.42 -2.41
C LEU A 83 63.51 8.03 -1.23
N ALA A 84 63.66 6.73 -0.96
CA ALA A 84 64.52 6.25 0.12
C ALA A 84 65.98 6.69 -0.04
N ARG A 85 66.50 6.75 -1.28
CA ARG A 85 67.84 7.27 -1.57
C ARG A 85 67.93 8.78 -1.36
N ALA A 86 66.92 9.54 -1.78
CA ALA A 86 66.86 10.98 -1.58
C ALA A 86 66.83 11.33 -0.09
N ASP A 87 66.01 10.62 0.70
CA ASP A 87 65.92 10.79 2.16
C ASP A 87 67.25 10.44 2.84
N ALA A 88 67.86 9.31 2.47
CA ALA A 88 69.16 8.92 3.02
C ALA A 88 70.26 9.93 2.68
N ALA A 89 70.22 10.54 1.50
CA ALA A 89 71.16 11.60 1.10
C ALA A 89 70.91 12.89 1.89
N ALA A 90 69.65 13.30 2.07
CA ALA A 90 69.28 14.46 2.85
C ALA A 90 69.69 14.31 4.33
N LEU A 91 69.47 13.13 4.93
CA LEU A 91 69.91 12.82 6.29
C LEU A 91 71.43 12.90 6.44
N LYS A 92 72.19 12.33 5.50
CA LYS A 92 73.67 12.43 5.50
C LYS A 92 74.16 13.88 5.40
N GLN A 93 73.50 14.72 4.60
CA GLN A 93 73.83 16.14 4.51
C GLN A 93 73.59 16.86 5.84
N LEU A 94 72.46 16.62 6.50
CA LEU A 94 72.16 17.18 7.82
C LEU A 94 73.17 16.73 8.88
N GLU A 95 73.54 15.45 8.90
CA GLU A 95 74.58 14.93 9.80
C GLU A 95 75.95 15.57 9.55
N HIS A 96 76.33 15.76 8.28
CA HIS A 96 77.58 16.44 7.93
C HIS A 96 77.58 17.93 8.29
N HIS A 97 76.45 18.62 8.13
CA HIS A 97 76.29 20.00 8.60
C HIS A 97 76.35 20.10 10.13
N GLY A 98 75.78 19.13 10.85
CA GLY A 98 75.92 19.00 12.30
C GLY A 98 77.37 18.84 12.72
N ARG A 99 78.09 17.87 12.15
CA ARG A 99 79.50 17.60 12.50
C ARG A 99 80.47 18.72 12.10
N ARG A 100 80.25 19.41 10.97
CA ARG A 100 81.08 20.58 10.59
C ARG A 100 80.95 21.74 11.57
N ARG A 101 79.83 21.84 12.29
CA ARG A 101 79.59 22.88 13.31
C ARG A 101 80.17 22.52 14.67
N GLU A 102 80.54 21.25 14.89
CA GLU A 102 81.19 20.72 16.10
C GLU A 102 82.73 20.70 16.01
N ALA A 103 83.34 21.16 14.92
CA ALA A 103 84.78 21.34 14.85
C ALA A 103 85.23 22.39 15.88
N PRO A 104 86.23 22.12 16.74
CA PRO A 104 86.64 23.03 17.81
C PRO A 104 87.46 24.18 17.21
N GLY A 105 86.78 25.28 16.87
CA GLY A 105 87.42 26.58 16.67
C GLY A 105 87.78 27.20 18.03
N PRO A 106 88.94 27.85 18.18
CA PRO A 106 89.33 28.47 19.44
C PRO A 106 88.49 29.72 19.67
N GLU A 107 87.84 29.75 20.83
CA GLU A 107 87.37 30.94 21.55
C GLU A 107 86.68 32.03 20.72
N GLY A 108 85.37 31.86 20.56
CA GLY A 108 84.46 32.95 20.25
C GLY A 108 83.07 32.55 20.70
N HIS A 109 82.44 33.36 21.54
CA HIS A 109 81.09 33.17 22.08
C HIS A 109 80.09 32.72 21.01
N GLY A 110 79.88 31.41 20.92
CA GLY A 110 78.89 30.80 20.06
C GLY A 110 78.23 29.73 20.88
N HIS A 111 76.97 29.93 21.22
CA HIS A 111 76.12 28.93 21.83
C HIS A 111 76.40 27.57 21.19
N GLY A 112 77.04 26.68 21.94
CA GLY A 112 76.98 25.25 21.67
C GLY A 112 75.52 24.87 21.72
N LEU A 113 74.89 24.87 20.56
CA LEU A 113 73.46 24.68 20.41
C LEU A 113 73.15 23.25 20.81
N ARG A 114 72.79 23.06 22.08
CA ARG A 114 72.12 21.85 22.55
C ARG A 114 70.97 21.55 21.58
N PRO A 115 70.82 20.32 21.07
CA PRO A 115 69.80 19.97 20.08
C PRO A 115 68.37 20.40 20.45
N GLY A 116 68.07 20.51 21.75
CA GLY A 116 66.78 20.98 22.26
C GLY A 116 66.50 22.48 22.06
N LEU A 117 67.53 23.35 22.13
CA LEU A 117 67.37 24.80 21.95
C LEU A 117 67.17 25.16 20.47
N LEU A 118 67.87 24.47 19.57
CA LEU A 118 67.62 24.59 18.13
C LEU A 118 66.20 24.21 17.75
N ARG A 119 65.66 23.15 18.37
CA ARG A 119 64.31 22.69 18.10
C ARG A 119 63.27 23.70 18.55
N SER A 120 63.41 24.27 19.75
CA SER A 120 62.50 25.32 20.21
C SER A 120 62.59 26.56 19.32
N ASP A 121 63.79 27.02 18.99
CA ASP A 121 63.99 28.22 18.19
C ASP A 121 63.47 28.05 16.75
N LEU A 122 63.64 26.86 16.16
CA LEU A 122 63.06 26.50 14.87
C LEU A 122 61.53 26.45 14.91
N LEU A 123 60.95 25.82 15.94
CA LEU A 123 59.49 25.76 16.08
C LEU A 123 58.89 27.16 16.26
N THR A 124 59.54 28.01 17.05
CA THR A 124 59.15 29.41 17.20
C THR A 124 59.30 30.19 15.89
N ALA A 125 60.39 30.00 15.14
CA ALA A 125 60.56 30.65 13.83
C ALA A 125 59.51 30.20 12.81
N ILE A 126 59.16 28.91 12.78
CA ILE A 126 58.10 28.36 11.95
C ILE A 126 56.75 28.96 12.34
N GLU A 127 56.43 29.02 13.63
CA GLU A 127 55.19 29.63 14.13
C GLU A 127 55.06 31.11 13.71
N HIS A 128 56.16 31.87 13.76
CA HIS A 128 56.20 33.26 13.32
C HIS A 128 56.09 33.41 11.80
N ALA A 129 56.62 32.45 11.03
CA ALA A 129 56.54 32.43 9.57
C ALA A 129 55.18 31.97 9.04
N LEU A 130 54.34 31.32 9.86
CA LEU A 130 53.00 30.92 9.42
C LEU A 130 52.07 32.12 9.23
N PRO A 131 51.22 32.11 8.18
CA PRO A 131 50.14 33.07 8.01
C PRO A 131 49.10 32.91 9.12
N LYS A 132 48.28 33.95 9.33
CA LYS A 132 47.27 33.98 10.40
C LYS A 132 46.31 32.79 10.33
N GLU A 133 45.91 32.41 9.13
CA GLU A 133 45.06 31.26 8.83
C GLU A 133 45.72 29.95 9.29
N GLY A 134 47.03 29.80 9.06
CA GLY A 134 47.77 28.61 9.46
C GLY A 134 47.91 28.48 10.97
N ARG A 135 48.16 29.60 11.68
CA ARG A 135 48.19 29.61 13.17
C ARG A 135 46.83 29.25 13.76
N ASN A 136 45.76 29.80 13.19
CA ASN A 136 44.40 29.48 13.61
C ASN A 136 44.09 27.99 13.40
N ALA A 137 44.44 27.43 12.24
CA ALA A 137 44.22 26.02 11.95
C ALA A 137 44.99 25.09 12.92
N LEU A 138 46.26 25.40 13.22
CA LEU A 138 47.04 24.64 14.19
C LEU A 138 46.44 24.72 15.60
N ASN A 139 46.03 25.91 16.04
CA ASN A 139 45.37 26.08 17.33
C ASN A 139 44.04 25.31 17.40
N SER A 140 43.25 25.32 16.32
CA SER A 140 42.02 24.52 16.24
C SER A 140 42.30 23.02 16.30
N LEU A 141 43.32 22.52 15.59
CA LEU A 141 43.71 21.11 15.65
C LEU A 141 44.25 20.72 17.03
N ALA A 142 45.05 21.57 17.67
CA ALA A 142 45.52 21.33 19.03
C ALA A 142 44.37 21.30 20.04
N ASN A 143 43.39 22.19 19.90
CA ASN A 143 42.20 22.19 20.75
C ASN A 143 41.36 20.93 20.53
N LEU A 144 41.15 20.51 19.27
CA LEU A 144 40.44 19.27 18.93
C LEU A 144 41.17 18.04 19.46
N ALA A 145 42.50 18.00 19.34
CA ALA A 145 43.35 16.95 19.89
C ALA A 145 43.17 16.78 21.40
N VAL A 146 43.18 17.90 22.13
CA VAL A 146 42.98 17.94 23.58
C VAL A 146 41.58 17.48 23.95
N GLN A 147 40.55 17.97 23.26
CA GLN A 147 39.16 17.55 23.49
C GLN A 147 38.93 16.07 23.18
N ALA A 148 39.59 15.55 22.14
CA ALA A 148 39.56 14.14 21.78
C ALA A 148 40.45 13.26 22.69
N GLY A 149 41.24 13.84 23.59
CA GLY A 149 42.15 13.11 24.49
C GLY A 149 43.30 12.41 23.77
N THR A 150 43.71 12.92 22.60
CA THR A 150 44.75 12.32 21.76
C THR A 150 46.08 13.04 21.91
N THR A 151 47.16 12.30 22.19
CA THR A 151 48.48 12.85 22.50
C THR A 151 49.35 13.15 21.28
N PHE A 152 49.12 12.44 20.16
CA PHE A 152 49.78 12.65 18.87
C PHE A 152 48.78 12.44 17.72
N PRO A 153 47.88 13.39 17.47
CA PRO A 153 46.88 13.21 16.44
C PRO A 153 47.48 13.47 15.05
N GLU A 154 47.28 12.53 14.14
CA GLU A 154 47.36 12.83 12.72
C GLU A 154 46.08 13.60 12.31
N PRO A 155 46.19 14.56 11.37
CA PRO A 155 45.03 15.36 10.93
C PRO A 155 43.92 14.48 10.33
N GLU A 156 44.27 13.34 9.74
CA GLU A 156 43.31 12.36 9.22
C GLU A 156 42.49 11.71 10.35
N ASP A 157 43.12 11.39 11.47
CA ASP A 157 42.45 10.79 12.63
C ASP A 157 41.47 11.78 13.28
N LEU A 158 41.88 13.04 13.43
CA LEU A 158 41.00 14.11 13.89
C LEU A 158 39.82 14.31 12.94
N GLY A 159 40.07 14.28 11.63
CA GLY A 159 39.01 14.37 10.61
C GLY A 159 37.99 13.24 10.73
N ARG A 160 38.47 11.99 10.86
CA ARG A 160 37.61 10.81 11.08
C ARG A 160 36.80 10.94 12.37
N ASN A 161 37.41 11.40 13.46
CA ASN A 161 36.71 11.62 14.72
C ASN A 161 35.61 12.67 14.59
N ILE A 162 35.84 13.76 13.88
CA ILE A 162 34.81 14.78 13.61
C ILE A 162 33.66 14.17 12.79
N THR A 163 33.95 13.43 11.72
CA THR A 163 32.89 12.82 10.91
C THR A 163 32.08 11.78 11.70
N ASN A 164 32.74 11.03 12.57
CA ASN A 164 32.08 10.04 13.43
C ASN A 164 31.20 10.73 14.49
N LEU A 165 31.69 11.79 15.11
CA LEU A 165 30.92 12.60 16.05
C LEU A 165 29.71 13.23 15.36
N GLN A 166 29.89 13.79 14.16
CA GLN A 166 28.79 14.34 13.36
C GLN A 166 27.74 13.27 13.05
N GLY A 167 28.17 12.07 12.65
CA GLY A 167 27.28 10.94 12.42
C GLY A 167 26.50 10.55 13.68
N SER A 168 27.19 10.47 14.83
CA SER A 168 26.57 10.13 16.11
C SER A 168 25.57 11.19 16.58
N VAL A 169 25.87 12.48 16.40
CA VAL A 169 24.93 13.57 16.70
C VAL A 169 23.68 13.44 15.84
N PHE A 170 23.84 13.25 14.53
CA PHE A 170 22.70 13.08 13.62
C PHE A 170 21.86 11.85 13.98
N GLU A 171 22.49 10.71 14.27
CA GLU A 171 21.79 9.50 14.71
C GLU A 171 20.98 9.73 16.00
N MET A 172 21.56 10.43 16.98
CA MET A 172 20.86 10.78 18.21
C MET A 172 19.68 11.73 17.97
N GLU A 173 19.84 12.74 17.12
CA GLU A 173 18.74 13.65 16.74
C GLU A 173 17.59 12.90 16.06
N GLN A 174 17.90 11.98 15.14
CA GLN A 174 16.89 11.14 14.50
C GLN A 174 16.20 10.21 15.50
N MET A 175 16.94 9.64 16.45
CA MET A 175 16.39 8.80 17.49
C MET A 175 15.45 9.58 18.41
N ILE A 176 15.82 10.81 18.80
CA ILE A 176 14.96 11.71 19.58
C ILE A 176 13.66 11.98 18.82
N ALA A 177 13.73 12.39 17.55
CA ALA A 177 12.54 12.66 16.75
C ALA A 177 11.62 11.43 16.63
N ARG A 178 12.20 10.23 16.49
CA ARG A 178 11.44 8.98 16.46
C ARG A 178 10.76 8.68 17.80
N VAL A 179 11.46 8.85 18.92
CA VAL A 179 10.91 8.66 20.26
C VAL A 179 9.78 9.64 20.53
N GLU A 180 9.93 10.91 20.17
CA GLU A 180 8.88 11.92 20.31
C GLU A 180 7.64 11.58 19.46
N SER A 181 7.83 11.04 18.26
CA SER A 181 6.71 10.56 17.44
C SER A 181 5.99 9.39 18.09
N LEU A 182 6.74 8.43 18.64
CA LEU A 182 6.16 7.27 19.33
C LEU A 182 5.43 7.70 20.60
N GLN A 183 6.00 8.61 21.39
CA GLN A 183 5.38 9.16 22.58
C GLN A 183 4.05 9.84 22.23
N ARG A 184 4.02 10.67 21.18
CA ARG A 184 2.79 11.30 20.70
C ARG A 184 1.75 10.27 20.26
N HIS A 185 2.17 9.19 19.61
CA HIS A 185 1.25 8.13 19.21
C HIS A 185 0.67 7.39 20.42
N ILE A 186 1.52 6.96 21.36
CA ILE A 186 1.08 6.29 22.59
C ILE A 186 0.14 7.17 23.40
N GLN A 187 0.41 8.47 23.49
CA GLN A 187 -0.47 9.40 24.20
C GLN A 187 -1.84 9.47 23.54
N ARG A 188 -1.91 9.56 22.20
CA ARG A 188 -3.19 9.55 21.48
C ARG A 188 -3.97 8.25 21.69
N GLU A 189 -3.29 7.11 21.61
CA GLU A 189 -3.93 5.81 21.86
C GLU A 189 -4.43 5.69 23.31
N ALA A 190 -3.67 6.20 24.28
CA ALA A 190 -4.07 6.24 25.67
C ALA A 190 -5.29 7.14 25.89
N ASP A 191 -5.30 8.33 25.28
CA ASP A 191 -6.43 9.26 25.35
C ASP A 191 -7.68 8.64 24.71
N GLN A 192 -7.56 8.00 23.54
CA GLN A 192 -8.65 7.29 22.88
C GLN A 192 -9.19 6.11 23.71
N ALA A 193 -8.30 5.33 24.32
CA ALA A 193 -8.69 4.23 25.19
C ALA A 193 -9.40 4.75 26.46
N ALA A 194 -8.97 5.88 27.01
CA ALA A 194 -9.62 6.53 28.13
C ALA A 194 -11.02 7.05 27.76
N GLU A 195 -11.17 7.68 26.60
CA GLU A 195 -12.47 8.12 26.08
C GLU A 195 -13.42 6.93 25.87
N LEU A 196 -12.94 5.85 25.26
CA LEU A 196 -13.74 4.63 25.08
C LEU A 196 -14.17 4.02 26.41
N LEU A 197 -13.26 3.97 27.38
CA LEU A 197 -13.56 3.46 28.72
C LEU A 197 -14.62 4.33 29.42
N GLN A 198 -14.52 5.65 29.28
CA GLN A 198 -15.53 6.57 29.80
C GLN A 198 -16.90 6.38 29.11
N ASP A 199 -16.93 6.17 27.80
CA ASP A 199 -18.17 5.90 27.07
C ASP A 199 -18.79 4.57 27.49
N LEU A 200 -18.00 3.51 27.67
CA LEU A 200 -18.47 2.21 28.16
C LEU A 200 -18.96 2.26 29.63
N GLN A 201 -18.40 3.16 30.45
CA GLN A 201 -18.87 3.40 31.81
C GLN A 201 -20.10 4.31 31.87
N SER A 202 -20.49 4.91 30.75
CA SER A 202 -21.67 5.77 30.70
C SER A 202 -22.96 5.00 30.95
N ASP A 203 -23.99 5.73 31.37
CA ASP A 203 -25.32 5.17 31.64
C ASP A 203 -25.99 4.52 30.41
N ARG A 204 -25.44 4.70 29.20
CA ARG A 204 -25.91 4.01 27.98
C ARG A 204 -25.63 2.52 28.00
N TYR A 205 -24.51 2.10 28.59
CA TYR A 205 -24.09 0.71 28.66
C TYR A 205 -24.30 0.09 30.05
N ARG A 206 -24.72 0.91 31.02
CA ARG A 206 -25.10 0.42 32.34
C ARG A 206 -26.51 -0.19 32.29
N PRO A 207 -26.72 -1.41 32.81
CA PRO A 207 -28.07 -1.97 32.89
C PRO A 207 -28.93 -1.06 33.76
N PRO A 208 -30.16 -0.70 33.31
CA PRO A 208 -31.12 0.03 34.14
C PRO A 208 -31.24 -0.59 35.53
N SER A 209 -31.17 0.23 36.58
CA SER A 209 -31.16 -0.26 37.96
C SER A 209 -32.40 -1.07 38.36
N ASP A 210 -33.47 -0.96 37.57
CA ASP A 210 -34.75 -1.65 37.78
C ASP A 210 -34.86 -2.99 37.00
N LEU A 211 -33.92 -3.32 36.10
CA LEU A 211 -33.98 -4.57 35.32
C LEU A 211 -34.03 -5.81 36.20
N ALA A 212 -33.25 -5.84 37.29
CA ALA A 212 -33.25 -6.98 38.21
C ALA A 212 -34.62 -7.17 38.88
N LYS A 213 -35.28 -6.07 39.26
CA LYS A 213 -36.63 -6.11 39.85
C LYS A 213 -37.66 -6.54 38.81
N GLN A 214 -37.63 -5.95 37.61
CA GLN A 214 -38.51 -6.31 36.50
C GLN A 214 -38.35 -7.78 36.08
N ASN A 215 -37.13 -8.30 36.02
CA ASN A 215 -36.87 -9.70 35.70
C ASN A 215 -37.44 -10.63 36.78
N LEU A 216 -37.29 -10.28 38.06
CA LEU A 216 -37.84 -11.06 39.17
C LEU A 216 -39.39 -11.04 39.14
N ASP A 217 -40.00 -9.90 38.83
CA ASP A 217 -41.45 -9.79 38.68
C ASP A 217 -41.96 -10.55 37.45
N LEU A 218 -41.25 -10.51 36.33
CA LEU A 218 -41.56 -11.33 35.15
C LEU A 218 -41.43 -12.82 35.47
N GLN A 219 -40.39 -13.25 36.19
CA GLN A 219 -40.26 -14.64 36.63
C GLN A 219 -41.41 -15.07 37.53
N ARG A 220 -41.85 -14.22 38.45
CA ARG A 220 -43.02 -14.48 39.31
C ARG A 220 -44.30 -14.60 38.48
N LYS A 221 -44.53 -13.69 37.54
CA LYS A 221 -45.68 -13.73 36.62
C LYS A 221 -45.66 -14.98 35.75
N THR A 222 -44.52 -15.31 35.15
CA THR A 222 -44.36 -16.52 34.34
C THR A 222 -44.60 -17.78 35.16
N LYS A 223 -44.10 -17.85 36.40
CA LYS A 223 -44.40 -18.97 37.30
C LYS A 223 -45.89 -19.08 37.60
N ALA A 224 -46.55 -17.96 37.93
CA ALA A 224 -48.00 -17.94 38.17
C ALA A 224 -48.79 -18.41 36.92
N LEU A 225 -48.46 -17.90 35.74
CA LEU A 225 -49.10 -18.29 34.49
C LEU A 225 -48.82 -19.75 34.11
N SER A 226 -47.61 -20.26 34.38
CA SER A 226 -47.24 -21.65 34.10
C SER A 226 -48.06 -22.66 34.90
N VAL A 227 -48.53 -22.28 36.09
CA VAL A 227 -49.43 -23.10 36.91
C VAL A 227 -50.82 -23.20 36.27
N HIS A 228 -51.30 -22.13 35.62
CA HIS A 228 -52.60 -22.10 34.93
C HIS A 228 -52.56 -22.67 33.50
N LEU A 229 -51.37 -22.81 32.92
CA LEU A 229 -51.16 -23.33 31.57
C LEU A 229 -51.77 -24.73 31.34
N PRO A 230 -51.59 -25.75 32.22
CA PRO A 230 -52.23 -27.05 32.04
C PRO A 230 -53.76 -26.97 32.11
N GLU A 231 -54.32 -26.11 32.97
CA GLU A 231 -55.77 -25.92 33.08
C GLU A 231 -56.34 -25.26 31.82
N LEU A 232 -55.67 -24.24 31.28
CA LEU A 232 -56.05 -23.60 30.02
C LEU A 232 -55.88 -24.54 28.82
N GLN A 233 -54.84 -25.37 28.81
CA GLN A 233 -54.66 -26.41 27.79
C GLN A 233 -55.79 -27.44 27.87
N GLN A 234 -56.16 -27.92 29.07
CA GLN A 234 -57.30 -28.82 29.26
C GLN A 234 -58.62 -28.19 28.85
N ARG A 235 -58.83 -26.90 29.13
CA ARG A 235 -60.02 -26.17 28.68
C ARG A 235 -60.04 -25.97 27.16
N ALA A 236 -58.87 -25.72 26.54
CA ALA A 236 -58.75 -25.58 25.09
C ALA A 236 -58.97 -26.92 24.37
N THR A 237 -58.47 -28.04 24.91
CA THR A 237 -58.78 -29.37 24.36
C THR A 237 -60.23 -29.76 24.60
N ALA A 238 -60.83 -29.40 25.73
CA ALA A 238 -62.26 -29.59 26.00
C ALA A 238 -63.15 -28.70 25.11
N CYS A 239 -62.71 -27.48 24.77
CA CYS A 239 -63.40 -26.61 23.80
C CYS A 239 -63.19 -27.08 22.36
N GLY A 240 -61.98 -27.51 21.99
CA GLY A 240 -61.71 -28.10 20.67
C GLY A 240 -62.46 -29.43 20.46
N ALA A 241 -62.73 -30.17 21.53
CA ALA A 241 -63.58 -31.37 21.48
C ALA A 241 -65.09 -31.05 21.44
N SER A 242 -65.52 -29.84 21.80
CA SER A 242 -66.94 -29.45 21.80
C SER A 242 -67.32 -28.46 20.70
N VAL A 243 -66.34 -27.83 20.06
CA VAL A 243 -66.52 -26.92 18.92
C VAL A 243 -65.39 -27.20 17.92
N ASP A 244 -65.65 -28.11 16.99
CA ASP A 244 -65.06 -28.01 15.65
C ASP A 244 -65.87 -26.95 14.90
N PRO A 245 -65.46 -25.66 14.81
CA PRO A 245 -65.80 -24.96 13.59
C PRO A 245 -64.99 -25.67 12.50
N PRO A 246 -65.61 -26.14 11.40
CA PRO A 246 -64.81 -26.62 10.27
C PRO A 246 -63.87 -25.47 9.94
N HIS A 247 -62.56 -25.71 10.07
CA HIS A 247 -61.57 -24.77 9.54
C HIS A 247 -62.04 -24.49 8.11
N PRO A 248 -62.43 -23.24 7.78
CA PRO A 248 -63.04 -22.93 6.51
C PRO A 248 -62.05 -23.39 5.45
N THR A 249 -62.39 -24.50 4.81
CA THR A 249 -61.52 -25.10 3.83
C THR A 249 -61.49 -24.14 2.66
N ILE A 250 -60.33 -23.96 2.03
CA ILE A 250 -60.18 -23.05 0.89
C ILE A 250 -61.25 -23.35 -0.19
N GLU A 251 -61.63 -24.62 -0.33
CA GLU A 251 -62.71 -25.08 -1.20
C GLU A 251 -64.11 -24.58 -0.78
N GLY A 252 -64.39 -24.47 0.52
CA GLY A 252 -65.65 -23.93 1.04
C GLY A 252 -65.79 -22.44 0.75
N LEU A 253 -64.71 -21.68 0.98
CA LEU A 253 -64.65 -20.25 0.67
C LEU A 253 -64.80 -19.99 -0.84
N ALA A 254 -64.18 -20.82 -1.69
CA ALA A 254 -64.28 -20.68 -3.14
C ALA A 254 -65.71 -20.94 -3.67
N ARG A 255 -66.46 -21.87 -3.05
CA ARG A 255 -67.87 -22.12 -3.39
C ARG A 255 -68.75 -20.94 -3.00
N GLU A 256 -68.59 -20.45 -1.78
CA GLU A 256 -69.35 -19.29 -1.28
C GLU A 256 -69.06 -18.02 -2.11
N GLU A 257 -67.81 -17.81 -2.53
CA GLU A 257 -67.44 -16.72 -3.43
C GLU A 257 -68.13 -16.83 -4.80
N HIS A 258 -68.17 -18.04 -5.37
CA HIS A 258 -68.83 -18.28 -6.65
C HIS A 258 -70.34 -18.01 -6.58
N ASP A 259 -71.00 -18.50 -5.53
CA ASP A 259 -72.43 -18.29 -5.30
C ASP A 259 -72.75 -16.81 -5.10
N PHE A 260 -71.90 -16.09 -4.38
CA PHE A 260 -72.05 -14.64 -4.17
C PHE A 260 -71.91 -13.85 -5.47
N LEU A 261 -70.93 -14.19 -6.32
CA LEU A 261 -70.75 -13.55 -7.62
C LEU A 261 -71.94 -13.80 -8.56
N ALA A 262 -72.49 -15.02 -8.54
CA ALA A 262 -73.70 -15.35 -9.30
C ALA A 262 -74.92 -14.54 -8.82
N LEU A 263 -75.09 -14.38 -7.51
CA LEU A 263 -76.12 -13.52 -6.90
C LEU A 263 -75.96 -12.06 -7.30
N LEU A 264 -74.72 -11.55 -7.33
CA LEU A 264 -74.42 -10.18 -7.76
C LEU A 264 -74.77 -9.95 -9.23
N ALA A 265 -74.44 -10.90 -10.11
CA ALA A 265 -74.81 -10.85 -11.51
C ALA A 265 -76.33 -10.82 -11.68
N ARG A 266 -77.05 -11.69 -10.95
CA ARG A 266 -78.52 -11.73 -10.98
C ARG A 266 -79.15 -10.43 -10.47
N LYS A 267 -78.60 -9.84 -9.41
CA LYS A 267 -79.05 -8.54 -8.89
C LYS A 267 -78.88 -7.44 -9.94
N LYS A 268 -77.73 -7.39 -10.61
CA LYS A 268 -77.47 -6.38 -11.66
C LYS A 268 -78.47 -6.50 -12.81
N GLU A 269 -78.74 -7.72 -13.26
CA GLU A 269 -79.73 -7.98 -14.31
C GLU A 269 -81.13 -7.53 -13.88
N LEU A 270 -81.57 -7.89 -12.67
CA LEU A 270 -82.86 -7.43 -12.15
C LEU A 270 -82.91 -5.89 -12.07
N HIS A 271 -81.83 -5.24 -11.68
CA HIS A 271 -81.79 -3.78 -11.57
C HIS A 271 -81.91 -3.11 -12.95
N VAL A 272 -81.31 -3.68 -14.00
CA VAL A 272 -81.49 -3.20 -15.38
C VAL A 272 -82.95 -3.39 -15.82
N GLN A 273 -83.55 -4.54 -15.52
CA GLN A 273 -84.96 -4.79 -15.83
C GLN A 273 -85.89 -3.83 -15.09
N MET A 274 -85.62 -3.54 -13.81
CA MET A 274 -86.41 -2.58 -13.02
C MET A 274 -86.23 -1.14 -13.50
N ALA A 275 -85.03 -0.74 -13.94
CA ALA A 275 -84.77 0.60 -14.45
C ALA A 275 -85.61 0.93 -15.72
N ALA A 276 -86.01 -0.08 -16.51
CA ALA A 276 -86.91 0.12 -17.65
C ALA A 276 -88.33 0.54 -17.25
N PHE A 277 -88.71 0.33 -15.99
CA PHE A 277 -90.01 0.71 -15.41
C PHE A 277 -89.90 1.93 -14.47
N ASP A 278 -88.75 2.57 -14.41
CA ASP A 278 -88.50 3.70 -13.53
C ASP A 278 -89.38 4.90 -13.94
N GLY A 279 -90.23 5.37 -13.02
CA GLY A 279 -91.22 6.41 -13.27
C GLY A 279 -92.67 5.92 -13.47
N LEU A 280 -92.92 4.60 -13.51
CA LEU A 280 -94.29 4.06 -13.45
C LEU A 280 -94.71 3.83 -11.97
N PRO A 281 -95.96 4.15 -11.60
CA PRO A 281 -96.51 3.79 -10.30
C PRO A 281 -96.41 2.28 -10.04
N SER A 282 -96.16 1.89 -8.78
CA SER A 282 -96.00 0.48 -8.38
C SER A 282 -97.28 -0.37 -8.55
N ASP A 283 -98.44 0.27 -8.77
CA ASP A 283 -99.71 -0.37 -9.05
C ASP A 283 -99.92 -0.48 -10.58
N PRO A 284 -100.08 -1.70 -11.14
CA PRO A 284 -100.17 -1.93 -12.58
C PRO A 284 -101.36 -1.21 -13.25
N ASP A 285 -102.47 -1.01 -12.54
CA ASP A 285 -103.65 -0.37 -13.12
C ASP A 285 -103.48 1.16 -13.20
N MET A 286 -102.79 1.75 -12.22
CA MET A 286 -102.41 3.17 -12.24
C MET A 286 -101.35 3.47 -13.30
N ALA A 287 -100.36 2.58 -13.46
CA ALA A 287 -99.33 2.68 -14.50
C ALA A 287 -99.93 2.64 -15.92
N ARG A 288 -100.95 1.80 -16.13
CA ARG A 288 -101.73 1.78 -17.39
C ARG A 288 -102.49 3.09 -17.60
N GLY A 289 -103.10 3.62 -16.55
CA GLY A 289 -103.80 4.91 -16.59
C GLY A 289 -102.91 6.07 -17.02
N GLU A 290 -101.69 6.18 -16.48
CA GLU A 290 -100.73 7.22 -16.85
C GLU A 290 -100.20 7.05 -18.28
N LEU A 291 -99.89 5.82 -18.71
CA LEU A 291 -99.50 5.53 -20.09
C LEU A 291 -100.60 5.92 -21.08
N ASP A 292 -101.86 5.61 -20.78
CA ASP A 292 -102.98 5.98 -21.62
C ASP A 292 -103.23 7.49 -21.63
N ALA A 293 -103.00 8.19 -20.51
CA ALA A 293 -103.05 9.64 -20.46
C ALA A 293 -101.96 10.28 -21.34
N LEU A 294 -100.71 9.79 -21.26
CA LEU A 294 -99.61 10.24 -22.11
C LEU A 294 -99.86 9.94 -23.59
N ARG A 295 -100.43 8.77 -23.92
CA ARG A 295 -100.84 8.45 -25.30
C ARG A 295 -101.90 9.41 -25.82
N ARG A 296 -102.91 9.75 -25.01
CA ARG A 296 -103.93 10.75 -25.38
C ARG A 296 -103.31 12.13 -25.60
N GLN A 297 -102.35 12.54 -24.78
CA GLN A 297 -101.62 13.80 -24.98
C GLN A 297 -100.82 13.78 -26.29
N LEU A 298 -100.14 12.67 -26.61
CA LEU A 298 -99.39 12.53 -27.86
C LEU A 298 -100.33 12.59 -29.06
N GLN A 299 -101.49 11.92 -29.01
CA GLN A 299 -102.53 12.01 -30.04
C GLN A 299 -103.08 13.43 -30.18
N ALA A 300 -103.29 14.16 -29.08
CA ALA A 300 -103.74 15.55 -29.10
C ALA A 300 -102.68 16.50 -29.69
N PHE A 301 -101.39 16.30 -29.40
CA PHE A 301 -100.33 17.06 -30.06
C PHE A 301 -100.23 16.72 -31.54
N THR A 302 -100.43 15.46 -31.91
CA THR A 302 -100.42 15.02 -33.30
C THR A 302 -101.59 15.64 -34.06
N SER A 303 -102.82 15.58 -33.54
CA SER A 303 -103.98 16.20 -34.19
C SER A 303 -103.87 17.72 -34.26
N ARG A 304 -103.29 18.38 -33.24
CA ARG A 304 -103.01 19.82 -33.28
C ARG A 304 -101.98 20.17 -34.34
N ARG A 305 -100.93 19.35 -34.49
CA ARG A 305 -99.93 19.51 -35.55
C ARG A 305 -100.58 19.35 -36.92
N ASP A 306 -101.40 18.31 -37.09
CA ASP A 306 -102.04 18.01 -38.35
C ASP A 306 -103.07 19.09 -38.72
N ALA A 307 -103.84 19.63 -37.75
CA ALA A 307 -104.74 20.77 -37.97
C ALA A 307 -104.00 22.08 -38.30
N MET A 308 -102.86 22.34 -37.66
CA MET A 308 -101.99 23.48 -38.02
C MET A 308 -101.44 23.30 -39.44
N PHE A 309 -101.09 22.06 -39.81
CA PHE A 309 -100.61 21.74 -41.15
C PHE A 309 -101.70 21.92 -42.20
N GLU A 310 -102.92 21.43 -41.96
CA GLU A 310 -104.08 21.66 -42.83
C GLU A 310 -104.39 23.15 -42.99
N GLY A 311 -104.37 23.93 -41.89
CA GLY A 311 -104.58 25.38 -41.96
C GLY A 311 -103.49 26.15 -42.72
N LEU A 312 -102.26 25.62 -42.79
CA LEU A 312 -101.19 26.14 -43.65
C LEU A 312 -101.44 25.76 -45.11
N VAL A 313 -101.86 24.52 -45.38
CA VAL A 313 -102.16 24.02 -46.73
C VAL A 313 -103.37 24.74 -47.34
N GLU A 314 -104.42 25.02 -46.58
CA GLU A 314 -105.60 25.77 -47.07
C GLU A 314 -105.29 27.22 -47.42
N ARG A 315 -104.40 27.89 -46.65
CA ARG A 315 -103.96 29.27 -46.89
C ARG A 315 -103.10 29.45 -48.13
N GLU A 316 -102.36 28.42 -48.54
CA GLU A 316 -101.55 28.43 -49.76
C GLU A 316 -102.25 27.74 -50.95
N SER A 317 -103.47 27.24 -50.75
CA SER A 317 -104.30 26.69 -51.82
C SER A 317 -105.18 27.79 -52.47
N PRO A 318 -105.06 28.06 -53.79
CA PRO A 318 -105.84 29.12 -54.45
C PRO A 318 -107.33 28.77 -54.52
N VAL A 319 -108.18 29.50 -53.79
CA VAL A 319 -109.63 29.45 -53.94
C VAL A 319 -110.04 29.99 -55.31
N LYS A 320 -110.38 29.09 -56.25
CA LYS A 320 -111.12 29.44 -57.49
C LYS A 320 -112.53 29.89 -57.12
N ARG A 321 -112.79 31.20 -57.09
CA ARG A 321 -114.16 31.74 -57.26
C ARG A 321 -114.48 31.81 -58.75
N ARG A 322 -115.52 31.12 -59.22
CA ARG A 322 -116.39 31.61 -60.32
C ARG A 322 -117.70 30.82 -60.45
N ARG A 323 -118.78 31.60 -60.34
CA ARG A 323 -120.16 31.46 -60.85
C ARG A 323 -121.08 30.44 -60.22
#